data_AF-A0A961MWG6-F1
#
_entry.id   AF-A0A961MWG6-F1
#
_cell.length_a   1.000
_cell.length_b   1.000
_cell.length_c   1.000
_cell.angle_alpha   90.00
_cell.angle_beta   90.00
_cell.angle_gamma   90.00
#
_symmetry.space_group_name_H-M   'P 1'
#
loop_
_entity.id
_entity.type
_entity.pdbx_description
1 polymer ?
#
loop_
_entity_poly.entity_id
_entity_poly.type
_entity_poly.pdbx_seq_one_letter_code
_entity_poly.pdbx_strand_id
1 'polypeptide(L)'
;METVERLMKSTVEELEKLLNARNVLGEPIDRENGTVIPIVSYGFGFGAAGGAGGEGATAGNGGAAGAGGGIKPVGAVIIDANGARVEGIKGMAAGLADVVGETALKVMRSAGREVSKRTGTKSGTKSGGKNSDDDGDGAA
;
A
#
# COMPACT_ATOMS: atom_id res chain seq x y z
N MET A 1 -30.55 -1.26 3.67
CA MET A 1 -29.89 -2.45 3.09
C MET A 1 -29.63 -2.29 1.60
N GLU A 2 -30.50 -1.61 0.85
CA GLU A 2 -30.31 -1.33 -0.59
C GLU A 2 -28.97 -0.68 -0.98
N THR A 3 -28.39 0.17 -0.13
CA THR A 3 -27.09 0.82 -0.41
C THR A 3 -25.94 -0.18 -0.42
N VAL A 4 -25.94 -1.15 0.51
CA VAL A 4 -24.91 -2.19 0.59
C VAL A 4 -25.04 -3.12 -0.61
N GLU A 5 -26.27 -3.50 -0.94
CA GLU A 5 -26.55 -4.33 -2.11
C GLU A 5 -26.11 -3.65 -3.42
N ARG A 6 -26.38 -2.35 -3.57
CA ARG A 6 -25.94 -1.56 -4.73
C ARG A 6 -24.41 -1.45 -4.81
N LEU A 7 -23.73 -1.23 -3.69
CA LEU A 7 -22.26 -1.18 -3.63
C LEU A 7 -21.65 -2.54 -3.97
N MET A 8 -22.15 -3.62 -3.37
CA MET A 8 -21.70 -4.99 -3.66
C MET A 8 -21.89 -5.34 -5.14
N LYS A 9 -23.07 -5.01 -5.70
CA LYS A 9 -23.35 -5.23 -7.12
C LYS A 9 -22.39 -4.45 -8.02
N SER A 10 -22.14 -3.17 -7.73
CA SER A 10 -21.18 -2.34 -8.47
C SER A 10 -19.76 -2.89 -8.39
N THR A 11 -19.32 -3.35 -7.22
CA THR A 11 -17.99 -3.95 -7.03
C THR A 11 -17.85 -5.25 -7.81
N VAL A 12 -18.87 -6.11 -7.82
CA VAL A 12 -18.87 -7.35 -8.62
C VAL A 12 -18.82 -7.05 -10.11
N GLU A 13 -19.62 -6.09 -10.60
CA GLU A 13 -19.59 -5.67 -12.00
C GLU A 13 -18.23 -5.10 -12.42
N GLU A 14 -17.54 -4.36 -11.55
CA GLU A 14 -16.16 -3.89 -11.80
C GLU A 14 -15.14 -5.02 -11.77
N LEU A 15 -15.26 -5.96 -10.83
CA LEU A 15 -14.41 -7.14 -10.78
C LEU A 15 -14.59 -8.01 -12.03
N GLU A 16 -15.81 -8.22 -12.51
CA GLU A 16 -16.07 -8.95 -13.76
C GLU A 16 -15.43 -8.26 -14.98
N LYS A 17 -15.49 -6.91 -15.03
CA LYS A 17 -14.80 -6.14 -16.07
C LYS A 17 -13.29 -6.29 -15.98
N LEU A 18 -12.72 -6.40 -14.77
CA LEU A 18 -11.28 -6.59 -14.54
C LEU A 18 -10.79 -8.03 -14.78
N LEU A 19 -11.63 -9.03 -14.47
CA LEU A 19 -11.31 -10.46 -14.57
C LEU A 19 -11.69 -11.08 -15.93
N ASN A 20 -12.16 -10.27 -16.88
CA ASN A 20 -12.45 -10.73 -18.23
C ASN A 20 -11.17 -11.27 -18.91
N ALA A 21 -11.24 -12.43 -19.56
CA ALA A 21 -10.12 -13.03 -20.29
C ALA A 21 -9.54 -12.10 -21.37
N ARG A 22 -10.34 -11.16 -21.89
CA ARG A 22 -9.89 -10.08 -22.78
C ARG A 22 -8.91 -9.10 -22.16
N ASN A 23 -8.81 -9.04 -20.84
CA ASN A 23 -7.79 -8.22 -20.19
C ASN A 23 -6.46 -8.97 -20.13
N VAL A 24 -6.51 -10.30 -20.00
CA VAL A 24 -5.32 -11.17 -19.91
C VAL A 24 -4.63 -11.30 -21.27
N LEU A 25 -5.42 -11.32 -22.35
CA LEU A 25 -4.95 -11.33 -23.74
C LEU A 25 -5.13 -9.93 -24.35
N GLY A 26 -4.03 -9.25 -24.63
CA GLY A 26 -4.05 -7.94 -25.29
C GLY A 26 -4.60 -8.01 -26.72
N GLU A 27 -4.85 -6.84 -27.30
CA GLU A 27 -5.32 -6.75 -28.68
C GLU A 27 -4.29 -7.37 -29.65
N PRO A 28 -4.74 -8.17 -30.64
CA PRO A 28 -3.86 -8.71 -31.66
C PRO A 28 -3.16 -7.60 -32.44
N ILE A 29 -1.86 -7.74 -32.63
CA ILE A 29 -1.03 -6.82 -33.41
C ILE A 29 -0.59 -7.57 -34.68
N ASP A 30 -1.20 -7.21 -35.81
CA ASP A 30 -0.85 -7.79 -37.10
C ASP A 30 0.41 -7.13 -37.69
N ARG A 31 1.34 -7.96 -38.18
CA ARG A 31 2.50 -7.56 -38.97
C ARG A 31 2.62 -8.46 -40.20
N GLU A 32 3.43 -8.05 -41.18
CA GLU A 32 3.69 -8.84 -42.40
C GLU A 32 4.15 -10.27 -42.12
N ASN A 33 4.83 -10.48 -40.99
CA ASN A 33 5.42 -11.75 -40.57
C ASN A 33 4.59 -12.51 -39.52
N GLY A 34 3.34 -12.11 -39.26
CA GLY A 34 2.42 -12.81 -38.36
C GLY A 34 1.71 -11.91 -37.35
N THR A 35 0.82 -12.51 -36.57
CA THR A 35 0.02 -11.85 -35.52
C THR A 35 0.65 -12.11 -34.16
N VAL A 36 0.78 -11.05 -33.36
CA VAL A 36 1.27 -11.12 -31.97
C VAL A 36 0.16 -10.72 -31.01
N ILE A 37 -0.16 -11.58 -30.04
CA ILE A 37 -1.19 -11.35 -29.02
C ILE A 37 -0.48 -11.26 -27.66
N PRO A 38 -0.37 -10.07 -27.05
CA PRO A 38 0.27 -9.91 -25.74
C PRO A 38 -0.47 -10.69 -24.65
N ILE A 39 0.26 -11.21 -23.67
CA ILE A 39 -0.29 -11.87 -22.48
C ILE A 39 0.19 -11.13 -21.23
N VAL A 40 -0.76 -10.73 -20.39
CA VAL A 40 -0.51 -10.01 -19.14
C VAL A 40 -1.25 -10.69 -17.98
N SER A 41 -0.61 -10.75 -16.81
CA SER A 41 -1.21 -11.24 -15.58
C SER A 41 -1.56 -10.05 -14.69
N TYR A 42 -2.74 -10.08 -14.07
CA TYR A 42 -3.16 -9.11 -13.07
C TYR A 42 -3.17 -9.77 -11.70
N GLY A 43 -2.90 -9.00 -10.66
CA GLY A 43 -3.01 -9.47 -9.29
C GLY A 43 -3.39 -8.34 -8.36
N PHE A 44 -4.28 -8.63 -7.41
CA PHE A 44 -4.70 -7.70 -6.37
C PHE A 44 -4.62 -8.42 -5.01
N GLY A 45 -4.29 -7.68 -3.96
CA GLY A 45 -4.16 -8.19 -2.60
C GLY A 45 -4.68 -7.17 -1.60
N PHE A 46 -5.39 -7.64 -0.59
CA PHE A 46 -6.01 -6.83 0.45
C PHE A 46 -5.62 -7.42 1.81
N GLY A 47 -5.39 -6.57 2.79
CA GLY A 47 -5.01 -6.99 4.13
C GLY A 47 -5.47 -5.99 5.18
N ALA A 48 -5.82 -6.49 6.36
CA ALA A 48 -6.15 -5.67 7.51
C ALA A 48 -5.47 -6.25 8.75
N ALA A 49 -5.11 -5.38 9.68
CA ALA A 49 -4.51 -5.71 10.96
C ALA A 49 -5.12 -4.80 12.04
N GLY A 50 -5.33 -5.34 13.24
CA GLY A 50 -5.83 -4.59 14.37
C GLY A 50 -5.20 -5.06 15.66
N GLY A 51 -5.17 -4.18 16.66
CA GLY A 51 -4.63 -4.46 17.98
C GLY A 51 -5.32 -3.60 19.02
N ALA A 52 -5.54 -4.18 20.20
CA ALA A 52 -5.94 -3.43 21.38
C ALA A 52 -4.70 -3.23 22.28
N GLY A 53 -4.61 -2.07 22.91
CA GLY A 53 -3.51 -1.75 23.84
C GLY A 53 -4.02 -0.95 25.03
N GLY A 54 -3.40 -1.18 26.19
CA GLY A 54 -3.77 -0.55 27.48
C GLY A 54 -4.81 -1.35 28.28
N GLU A 55 -4.78 -1.17 29.60
CA GLU A 55 -5.77 -1.71 30.55
C GLU A 55 -6.56 -0.56 31.21
N GLY A 56 -7.78 -0.85 31.67
CA GLY A 56 -8.63 0.13 32.36
C GLY A 56 -9.08 1.30 31.48
N ALA A 57 -9.15 2.50 32.05
CA ALA A 57 -9.63 3.71 31.35
C ALA A 57 -8.74 4.18 30.17
N THR A 58 -7.57 3.56 29.99
CA THR A 58 -6.61 3.83 28.90
C THR A 58 -6.63 2.77 27.79
N ALA A 59 -7.57 1.82 27.82
CA ALA A 59 -7.74 0.85 26.75
C ALA A 59 -8.11 1.55 25.43
N GLY A 60 -7.35 1.27 24.38
CA GLY A 60 -7.58 1.79 23.03
C GLY A 60 -7.46 0.70 21.98
N ASN A 61 -8.32 0.77 20.97
CA ASN A 61 -8.26 -0.11 19.80
C ASN A 61 -7.69 0.67 18.61
N GLY A 62 -6.73 0.06 17.92
CA GLY A 62 -6.18 0.52 16.66
C GLY A 62 -6.40 -0.49 15.56
N GLY A 63 -6.66 -0.01 14.35
CA GLY A 63 -6.80 -0.83 13.15
C GLY A 63 -6.15 -0.16 11.96
N ALA A 64 -5.63 -0.97 11.05
CA ALA A 64 -5.10 -0.55 9.76
C ALA A 64 -5.57 -1.54 8.69
N ALA A 65 -5.89 -1.03 7.51
CA ALA A 65 -6.19 -1.84 6.34
C ALA A 65 -5.48 -1.27 5.12
N GLY A 66 -5.21 -2.13 4.13
CA GLY A 66 -4.53 -1.76 2.90
C GLY A 66 -4.92 -2.68 1.76
N ALA A 67 -4.74 -2.17 0.55
CA ALA A 67 -4.95 -2.87 -0.69
C ALA A 67 -3.80 -2.54 -1.64
N GLY A 68 -3.47 -3.46 -2.54
CA GLY A 68 -2.49 -3.25 -3.60
C GLY A 68 -2.82 -4.12 -4.80
N GLY A 69 -2.38 -3.72 -5.97
CA GLY A 69 -2.52 -4.50 -7.18
C GLY A 69 -1.46 -4.15 -8.20
N GLY A 70 -1.33 -4.98 -9.23
CA GLY A 70 -0.35 -4.80 -10.28
C GLY A 70 -0.64 -5.62 -11.52
N ILE A 71 0.01 -5.21 -12.60
CA ILE A 71 -0.03 -5.84 -13.91
C ILE A 71 1.38 -6.34 -14.21
N LYS A 72 1.49 -7.57 -14.69
CA LYS A 72 2.75 -8.24 -15.01
C LYS A 72 2.69 -8.78 -16.44
N PRO A 73 3.43 -8.22 -17.40
CA PRO A 73 3.53 -8.81 -18.73
C PRO A 73 4.26 -10.16 -18.64
N VAL A 74 3.61 -11.21 -19.13
CA VAL A 74 4.11 -12.59 -19.01
C VAL A 74 4.64 -13.15 -20.32
N GLY A 75 4.12 -12.68 -21.46
CA GLY A 75 4.55 -13.18 -22.76
C GLY A 75 3.70 -12.67 -23.91
N ALA A 76 3.78 -13.36 -25.04
CA ALA A 76 2.90 -13.18 -26.19
C ALA A 76 2.63 -14.51 -26.89
N VAL A 77 1.43 -14.66 -27.45
CA VAL A 77 1.15 -15.68 -28.48
C VAL A 77 1.63 -15.11 -29.81
N ILE A 78 2.43 -15.87 -30.54
CA ILE A 78 2.91 -15.52 -31.88
C ILE A 78 2.32 -16.53 -32.86
N ILE A 79 1.64 -16.03 -33.88
CA ILE A 79 1.05 -16.81 -34.96
C ILE A 79 1.70 -16.36 -36.26
N ASP A 80 2.55 -17.20 -36.85
CA ASP A 80 3.21 -16.91 -38.12
C ASP A 80 3.16 -18.12 -39.07
N ALA A 81 3.91 -18.07 -40.18
CA ALA A 81 3.97 -19.14 -41.17
C ALA A 81 4.43 -20.50 -40.60
N ASN A 82 5.11 -20.51 -39.45
CA ASN A 82 5.56 -21.72 -38.76
C ASN A 82 4.52 -22.26 -37.75
N GLY A 83 3.37 -21.58 -37.61
CA GLY A 83 2.30 -21.94 -36.68
C GLY A 83 2.21 -21.05 -35.45
N ALA A 84 1.45 -21.51 -34.45
CA ALA A 84 1.21 -20.77 -33.20
C ALA A 84 2.16 -21.23 -32.08
N ARG A 85 2.79 -20.30 -31.38
CA ARG A 85 3.64 -20.54 -30.19
C ARG A 85 3.45 -19.47 -29.13
N VAL A 86 3.81 -19.78 -27.88
CA VAL A 86 3.80 -18.81 -26.78
C VAL A 86 5.24 -18.52 -26.36
N GLU A 87 5.62 -17.25 -26.38
CA GLU A 87 6.94 -16.79 -25.94
C GLU A 87 6.81 -15.97 -24.63
N GLY A 88 7.52 -16.40 -23.60
CA GLY A 88 7.52 -15.74 -22.29
C GLY A 88 8.59 -14.66 -22.16
N ILE A 89 8.28 -13.60 -21.42
CA ILE A 89 9.25 -12.52 -21.12
C ILE A 89 10.22 -13.01 -20.04
N LYS A 90 11.51 -13.11 -20.38
CA LYS A 90 12.57 -13.50 -19.44
C LYS A 90 13.07 -12.29 -18.65
N GLY A 91 13.30 -12.45 -17.34
CA GLY A 91 14.04 -11.48 -16.51
C GLY A 91 13.20 -10.47 -15.71
N MET A 92 11.88 -10.43 -15.86
CA MET A 92 11.05 -9.41 -15.17
C MET A 92 10.94 -9.62 -13.64
N ALA A 93 11.13 -10.84 -13.15
CA ALA A 93 11.02 -11.16 -11.72
C ALA A 93 12.05 -10.42 -10.85
N ALA A 94 13.25 -10.15 -11.38
CA ALA A 94 14.30 -9.46 -10.63
C ALA A 94 13.93 -7.99 -10.35
N GLY A 95 13.49 -7.25 -11.37
CA GLY A 95 13.18 -5.82 -11.23
C GLY A 95 11.98 -5.52 -10.32
N LEU A 96 11.01 -6.44 -10.21
CA LEU A 96 9.86 -6.27 -9.31
C LEU A 96 10.23 -6.41 -7.83
N ALA A 97 11.17 -7.30 -7.49
CA ALA A 97 11.62 -7.47 -6.11
C ALA A 97 12.40 -6.23 -5.61
N ASP A 98 13.24 -5.67 -6.47
CA ASP A 98 14.00 -4.45 -6.17
C ASP A 98 13.07 -3.26 -5.89
N VAL A 99 12.05 -3.05 -6.73
CA VAL A 99 11.07 -1.95 -6.58
C VAL A 99 10.23 -2.09 -5.30
N VAL A 100 9.82 -3.32 -4.94
CA VAL A 100 9.07 -3.58 -3.69
C VAL A 100 9.94 -3.29 -2.47
N GLY A 101 11.20 -3.74 -2.49
CA GLY A 101 12.16 -3.50 -1.41
C GLY A 101 12.40 -2.01 -1.17
N GLU A 102 12.68 -1.25 -2.22
CA GLU A 102 12.93 0.19 -2.13
C GLU A 102 11.69 0.97 -1.68
N THR A 103 10.50 0.63 -2.20
CA THR A 103 9.26 1.32 -1.85
C THR A 103 8.88 1.04 -0.40
N ALA A 104 8.99 -0.21 0.06
CA ALA A 104 8.74 -0.57 1.45
C ALA A 104 9.71 0.15 2.41
N LEU A 105 11.01 0.19 2.09
CA LEU A 105 12.02 0.94 2.85
C LEU A 105 11.72 2.44 2.89
N LYS A 106 11.26 3.02 1.79
CA LYS A 106 10.94 4.45 1.69
C LYS A 106 9.73 4.82 2.55
N VAL A 107 8.70 3.97 2.56
CA VAL A 107 7.49 4.11 3.40
C VAL A 107 7.84 3.94 4.88
N MET A 108 8.66 2.95 5.25
CA MET A 108 9.15 2.79 6.62
C MET A 108 10.00 4.00 7.07
N ARG A 109 10.88 4.52 6.21
CA ARG A 109 11.70 5.72 6.50
C ARG A 109 10.89 7.02 6.57
N SER A 110 9.74 7.12 5.90
CA SER A 110 8.86 8.30 6.02
C SER A 110 7.99 8.21 7.27
N ALA A 111 7.42 7.04 7.58
CA ALA A 111 6.64 6.83 8.80
C ALA A 111 7.49 7.00 10.07
N GLY A 112 8.75 6.49 10.07
CA GLY A 112 9.67 6.66 11.20
C GLY A 112 10.07 8.13 11.47
N ARG A 113 10.09 8.97 10.43
CA ARG A 113 10.39 10.42 10.56
C ARG A 113 9.20 11.24 11.08
N GLU A 114 7.97 10.84 10.78
CA GLU A 114 6.78 11.51 11.36
C GLU A 114 6.53 11.11 12.82
N VAL A 115 6.72 9.84 13.18
CA VAL A 115 6.57 9.37 14.57
C VAL A 115 7.62 10.03 15.47
N SER A 116 8.87 10.17 15.01
CA SER A 116 9.93 10.85 15.78
C SER A 116 9.70 12.35 15.98
N LYS A 117 8.87 13.02 15.16
CA LYS A 117 8.55 14.45 15.33
C LYS A 117 7.43 14.74 16.33
N ARG A 118 6.59 13.74 16.67
CA ARG A 118 5.49 13.93 17.66
C ARG A 118 5.84 13.50 19.08
N THR A 119 6.93 12.76 19.31
CA THR A 119 7.35 12.33 20.67
C THR A 119 8.48 13.16 21.29
N GLY A 120 8.88 14.26 20.65
CA GLY A 120 10.01 15.10 21.06
C GLY A 120 9.65 16.43 21.73
N THR A 121 8.69 16.49 22.65
CA THR A 121 8.62 17.58 23.65
C THR A 121 8.12 17.03 24.99
N LYS A 122 9.01 16.36 25.73
CA LYS A 122 8.81 16.05 27.15
C LYS A 122 9.48 17.14 27.98
N SER A 123 8.68 17.75 28.86
CA SER A 123 9.03 18.11 30.24
C SER A 123 10.34 18.87 30.47
N GLY A 124 10.26 20.20 30.46
CA GLY A 124 11.17 21.05 31.23
C GLY A 124 10.58 21.34 32.61
N THR A 125 10.86 20.48 33.59
CA THR A 125 10.71 20.79 35.01
C THR A 125 11.66 21.95 35.32
N LYS A 126 11.12 23.15 35.59
CA LYS A 126 11.93 24.28 36.06
C LYS A 126 11.98 24.24 37.59
N SER A 127 12.92 23.46 38.11
CA SER A 127 13.43 23.63 39.48
C SER A 127 14.52 24.72 39.46
N GLY A 128 14.43 25.67 40.40
CA GLY A 128 15.58 26.51 40.80
C GLY A 128 15.55 27.94 40.28
N GLY A 129 15.20 28.87 41.17
CA GLY A 129 15.28 30.31 40.96
C GLY A 129 15.02 31.05 42.26
N LYS A 130 16.02 31.03 43.14
CA LYS A 130 16.14 31.79 44.39
C LYS A 130 15.96 33.28 44.09
N ASN A 131 15.06 33.98 44.77
CA ASN A 131 15.17 35.42 45.01
C ASN A 131 14.77 35.70 46.46
N SER A 132 15.78 36.08 47.21
CA SER A 132 15.73 36.79 48.48
C SER A 132 15.26 38.22 48.23
N ASP A 133 14.26 38.65 49.00
CA ASP A 133 13.93 40.03 49.43
C ASP A 133 12.91 39.78 50.57
N ASP A 134 13.33 39.62 51.83
CA ASP A 134 13.51 40.66 52.86
C ASP A 134 12.43 41.76 52.92
N ASP A 135 12.10 42.14 54.16
CA ASP A 135 11.01 43.01 54.64
C ASP A 135 9.73 42.23 55.02
N GLY A 136 9.33 42.06 56.29
CA GLY A 136 9.49 42.92 57.46
C GLY A 136 8.09 43.17 58.05
N ASP A 137 7.96 43.07 59.38
CA ASP A 137 6.76 43.33 60.19
C ASP A 137 5.56 42.36 60.05
N GLY A 138 4.85 41.96 61.11
CA GLY A 138 4.87 42.38 62.50
C GLY A 138 3.60 41.88 63.20
N ALA A 139 3.81 41.29 64.37
CA ALA A 139 2.94 41.24 65.56
C ALA A 139 1.42 40.89 65.48
N ALA A 140 1.09 40.05 66.46
CA ALA A 140 -0.20 39.84 67.16
C ALA A 140 -1.14 38.74 66.64
#